data_AF-A0A849SR18-F1
#
_entry.id   AF-A0A849SR18-F1
#
_cell.length_a   1.000
_cell.length_b   1.000
_cell.length_c   1.000
_cell.angle_alpha   90.00
_cell.angle_beta   90.00
_cell.angle_gamma   90.00
#
_symmetry.space_group_name_H-M   'P 1'
#
loop_
_entity.id
_entity.type
_entity.pdbx_description
1 polymer ?
#
loop_
_entity_poly.entity_id
_entity_poly.type
_entity_poly.pdbx_seq_one_letter_code
_entity_poly.pdbx_strand_id
1 'polypeptide(L)'
;MNLHEYQAKTLLQKYGIPVPRGQVISVAKQTPTVTSEINSGAWVVKAQVHAGGRGKVGGVKVVKSTEEAQNVASALLGKTLVTYQNAPDGQPVNQVLIEETLPIARELYLSMLVDRTLERVVVVASSVGGMDIEDIAHASPEKILQEVCDPLNGLVDFQARNLAFKLDLSGEQIGAFTKILKGLYRLFKENDLALLEINPLVVTTDGKLFALDCKMSIDDNALYRQKALAEQRDWSQEDSKEAAAHHAGLNYIALNGNIGCMVNGAGLAMATMDLIKL
;
A
#
# COMPACT_ATOMS: atom_id res chain seq x y z
N MET A 1 -0.51 6.63 -10.01
CA MET A 1 -1.74 5.80 -9.87
C MET A 1 -1.58 4.86 -8.68
N ASN A 2 -2.56 4.80 -7.77
CA ASN A 2 -2.53 3.87 -6.63
C ASN A 2 -3.27 2.58 -6.93
N LEU A 3 -2.88 1.49 -6.26
CA LEU A 3 -3.63 0.23 -6.23
C LEU A 3 -4.33 0.05 -4.88
N HIS A 4 -5.45 -0.66 -4.91
CA HIS A 4 -6.05 -1.25 -3.71
C HIS A 4 -5.17 -2.36 -3.14
N GLU A 5 -5.31 -2.63 -1.83
CA GLU A 5 -4.55 -3.69 -1.14
C GLU A 5 -4.75 -5.07 -1.80
N TYR A 6 -5.97 -5.42 -2.22
CA TYR A 6 -6.22 -6.71 -2.89
C TYR A 6 -5.50 -6.83 -4.25
N GLN A 7 -5.38 -5.73 -4.98
CA GLN A 7 -4.67 -5.67 -6.27
C GLN A 7 -3.16 -5.80 -6.04
N ALA A 8 -2.63 -5.06 -5.07
CA ALA A 8 -1.24 -5.15 -4.64
C ALA A 8 -0.89 -6.58 -4.18
N LYS A 9 -1.75 -7.22 -3.38
CA LYS A 9 -1.56 -8.63 -2.94
C LYS A 9 -1.59 -9.62 -4.10
N THR A 10 -2.49 -9.44 -5.06
CA THR A 10 -2.51 -10.26 -6.29
C THR A 10 -1.20 -10.10 -7.06
N LEU A 11 -0.65 -8.89 -7.12
CA LEU A 11 0.64 -8.64 -7.75
C LEU A 11 1.79 -9.28 -6.96
N LEU A 12 1.83 -9.12 -5.64
CA LEU A 12 2.81 -9.78 -4.75
C LEU A 12 2.87 -11.30 -4.95
N GLN A 13 1.72 -11.95 -5.03
CA GLN A 13 1.62 -13.39 -5.26
C GLN A 13 2.26 -13.83 -6.60
N LYS A 14 2.07 -13.06 -7.68
CA LYS A 14 2.70 -13.33 -8.99
C LYS A 14 4.23 -13.31 -8.92
N TYR A 15 4.80 -12.59 -7.96
CA TYR A 15 6.24 -12.52 -7.74
C TYR A 15 6.73 -13.46 -6.63
N GLY A 16 5.86 -14.32 -6.10
CA GLY A 16 6.20 -15.29 -5.06
C GLY A 16 6.34 -14.71 -3.66
N ILE A 17 5.79 -13.52 -3.41
CA ILE A 17 5.76 -12.93 -2.06
C ILE A 17 4.56 -13.49 -1.31
N PRO A 18 4.75 -14.12 -0.13
CA PRO A 18 3.65 -14.64 0.67
C PRO A 18 2.75 -13.52 1.20
N VAL A 19 1.44 -13.72 1.05
CA VAL A 19 0.37 -12.88 1.60
C VAL A 19 -0.67 -13.78 2.27
N PRO A 20 -1.46 -13.30 3.25
CA PRO A 20 -2.57 -14.07 3.80
C PRO A 20 -3.55 -14.50 2.70
N ARG A 21 -4.15 -15.68 2.84
CA ARG A 21 -5.27 -16.09 1.99
C ARG A 21 -6.45 -15.16 2.24
N GLY A 22 -6.97 -14.56 1.16
CA GLY A 22 -8.11 -13.67 1.24
C GLY A 22 -8.79 -13.47 -0.09
N GLN A 23 -10.01 -12.95 -0.03
CA GLN A 23 -10.85 -12.70 -1.19
C GLN A 23 -11.58 -11.37 -1.03
N VAL A 24 -11.69 -10.64 -2.13
CA VAL A 24 -12.45 -9.39 -2.19
C VAL A 24 -13.92 -9.68 -2.46
N ILE A 25 -14.80 -8.96 -1.78
CA ILE A 25 -16.25 -8.97 -2.03
C ILE A 25 -16.76 -7.56 -2.24
N SER A 26 -17.81 -7.44 -3.05
CA SER A 26 -18.56 -6.20 -3.27
C SER A 26 -19.97 -6.28 -2.69
N VAL A 27 -20.42 -7.46 -2.28
CA VAL A 27 -21.74 -7.69 -1.70
C VAL A 27 -21.58 -8.51 -0.41
N ALA A 28 -22.08 -8.00 0.71
CA ALA A 28 -21.94 -8.66 2.02
C ALA A 28 -22.51 -10.10 2.06
N LYS A 29 -23.49 -10.42 1.22
CA LYS A 29 -24.05 -11.78 1.07
C LYS A 29 -23.04 -12.82 0.56
N GLN A 30 -21.89 -12.40 0.01
CA GLN A 30 -20.82 -13.30 -0.41
C GLN A 30 -19.98 -13.81 0.78
N THR A 31 -20.10 -13.19 1.95
CA THR A 31 -19.28 -13.49 3.14
C THR A 31 -19.31 -14.96 3.57
N PRO A 32 -20.46 -15.67 3.59
CA PRO A 32 -20.49 -17.08 3.95
C PRO A 32 -19.66 -17.97 3.02
N THR A 33 -19.71 -17.71 1.72
CA THR A 33 -18.89 -18.43 0.73
C THR A 33 -17.41 -18.19 0.99
N VAL A 34 -16.99 -16.93 1.11
CA VAL A 34 -15.58 -16.55 1.29
C VAL A 34 -14.99 -17.12 2.59
N THR A 35 -15.72 -16.97 3.69
CA THR A 35 -15.26 -17.46 5.00
C THR A 35 -15.14 -18.99 5.01
N SER A 36 -16.07 -19.69 4.36
CA SER A 36 -15.99 -21.15 4.18
C SER A 36 -14.81 -21.59 3.31
N GLU A 37 -14.50 -20.88 2.23
CA GLU A 37 -13.37 -21.21 1.33
C GLU A 37 -12.01 -20.99 2.01
N ILE A 38 -11.86 -19.93 2.79
CA ILE A 38 -10.64 -19.65 3.56
C ILE A 38 -10.45 -20.71 4.66
N ASN A 39 -11.56 -21.15 5.28
CA ASN A 39 -11.59 -22.14 6.36
C ASN A 39 -10.60 -21.81 7.50
N SER A 40 -10.84 -20.70 8.18
CA SER A 40 -10.06 -20.21 9.33
C SER A 40 -10.95 -20.08 10.57
N GLY A 41 -10.34 -20.08 11.77
CA GLY A 41 -11.07 -19.83 13.02
C GLY A 41 -11.41 -18.35 13.27
N ALA A 42 -10.77 -17.45 12.52
CA ALA A 42 -11.04 -16.02 12.53
C ALA A 42 -10.62 -15.39 11.19
N TRP A 43 -11.19 -14.22 10.89
CA TRP A 43 -10.89 -13.46 9.68
C TRP A 43 -10.59 -12.00 10.02
N VAL A 44 -10.01 -11.30 9.05
CA VAL A 44 -9.90 -9.84 9.07
C VAL A 44 -10.72 -9.28 7.90
N VAL A 45 -11.63 -8.36 8.20
CA VAL A 45 -12.38 -7.59 7.19
C VAL A 45 -11.73 -6.22 7.04
N LYS A 46 -11.32 -5.88 5.82
CA LYS A 46 -10.58 -4.65 5.49
C LYS A 46 -11.28 -3.86 4.40
N ALA A 47 -11.67 -2.63 4.70
CA ALA A 47 -12.16 -1.67 3.71
C ALA A 47 -11.08 -1.43 2.63
N GLN A 48 -11.48 -1.52 1.36
CA GLN A 48 -10.60 -1.23 0.23
C GLN A 48 -10.77 0.23 -0.18
N VAL A 49 -9.82 1.06 0.25
CA VAL A 49 -9.65 2.46 -0.16
C VAL A 49 -8.16 2.72 -0.36
N HIS A 50 -7.80 3.74 -1.15
CA HIS A 50 -6.38 4.05 -1.41
C HIS A 50 -5.68 4.74 -0.22
N ALA A 51 -6.44 5.35 0.70
CA ALA A 51 -5.89 5.98 1.89
C ALA A 51 -5.45 4.98 2.97
N GLY A 52 -4.31 5.29 3.61
CA GLY A 52 -3.82 4.57 4.80
C GLY A 52 -4.60 4.93 6.08
N GLY A 53 -4.19 4.36 7.22
CA GLY A 53 -4.82 4.67 8.51
C GLY A 53 -6.20 4.04 8.76
N ARG A 54 -6.64 3.14 7.87
CA ARG A 54 -7.95 2.46 7.91
C ARG A 54 -8.25 1.81 9.26
N GLY A 55 -7.26 1.19 9.90
CA GLY A 55 -7.42 0.53 11.20
C GLY A 55 -7.84 1.48 12.34
N LYS A 56 -7.30 2.71 12.35
CA LYS A 56 -7.58 3.72 13.40
C LYS A 56 -9.04 4.19 13.38
N VAL A 57 -9.71 4.08 12.22
CA VAL A 57 -11.10 4.53 12.01
C VAL A 57 -12.08 3.36 11.85
N GLY A 58 -11.66 2.15 12.20
CA GLY A 58 -12.51 0.96 12.17
C GLY A 58 -12.72 0.33 10.79
N GLY A 59 -11.97 0.75 9.77
CA GLY A 59 -11.95 0.14 8.44
C GLY A 59 -11.21 -1.20 8.38
N VAL A 60 -10.59 -1.65 9.49
CA VAL A 60 -9.98 -2.98 9.63
C VAL A 60 -10.51 -3.60 10.93
N LYS A 61 -11.09 -4.80 10.85
CA LYS A 61 -11.67 -5.51 12.00
C LYS A 61 -11.38 -7.00 11.95
N VAL A 62 -10.92 -7.54 13.08
CA VAL A 62 -10.82 -8.99 13.30
C VAL A 62 -12.19 -9.51 13.73
N VAL A 63 -12.65 -10.59 13.12
CA VAL A 63 -13.96 -11.21 13.35
C VAL A 63 -13.81 -12.72 13.57
N LYS A 64 -14.65 -13.30 14.42
CA LYS A 64 -14.55 -14.71 14.86
C LYS A 64 -15.68 -15.60 14.35
N SER A 65 -16.63 -15.03 13.62
CA SER A 65 -17.71 -15.80 12.97
C SER A 65 -18.05 -15.23 11.61
N THR A 66 -18.62 -16.07 10.74
CA THR A 66 -19.16 -15.65 9.45
C THR A 66 -20.22 -14.55 9.58
N GLU A 67 -21.06 -14.63 10.60
CA GLU A 67 -22.10 -13.62 10.87
C GLU A 67 -21.47 -12.26 11.23
N GLU A 68 -20.46 -12.26 12.10
CA GLU A 68 -19.73 -11.05 12.46
C GLU A 68 -19.03 -10.44 11.24
N ALA A 69 -18.39 -11.28 10.42
CA ALA A 69 -17.78 -10.86 9.16
C ALA A 69 -18.81 -10.20 8.22
N GLN A 70 -20.00 -10.78 8.09
CA GLN A 70 -21.06 -10.25 7.23
C GLN A 70 -21.60 -8.92 7.77
N ASN A 71 -21.74 -8.78 9.08
CA ASN A 71 -22.20 -7.55 9.72
C ASN A 71 -21.19 -6.40 9.51
N VAL A 72 -19.90 -6.68 9.70
CA VAL A 72 -18.83 -5.71 9.43
C VAL A 72 -18.79 -5.33 7.95
N ALA A 73 -18.83 -6.31 7.04
CA ALA A 73 -18.85 -6.04 5.61
C ALA A 73 -20.05 -5.16 5.21
N SER A 74 -21.24 -5.43 5.75
CA SER A 74 -22.45 -4.63 5.50
C SER A 74 -22.35 -3.20 6.04
N ALA A 75 -21.65 -3.01 7.17
CA ALA A 75 -21.44 -1.69 7.76
C ALA A 75 -20.44 -0.85 6.97
N LEU A 76 -19.50 -1.48 6.25
CA LEU A 76 -18.47 -0.80 5.47
C LEU A 76 -18.91 -0.55 4.02
N LEU A 77 -19.46 -1.56 3.33
CA LEU A 77 -19.79 -1.47 1.91
C LEU A 77 -20.79 -0.35 1.62
N GLY A 78 -20.47 0.48 0.63
CA GLY A 78 -21.28 1.63 0.21
C GLY A 78 -21.21 2.82 1.17
N LYS A 79 -20.34 2.81 2.17
CA LYS A 79 -20.06 3.95 3.05
C LYS A 79 -18.77 4.66 2.62
N THR A 80 -18.65 5.91 3.03
CA THR A 80 -17.41 6.68 2.89
C THR A 80 -16.54 6.46 4.12
N LEU A 81 -15.28 6.07 3.91
CA LEU A 81 -14.28 5.95 4.96
C LEU A 81 -13.39 7.20 4.97
N VAL A 82 -13.45 7.94 6.07
CA VAL A 82 -12.59 9.09 6.32
C VAL A 82 -11.44 8.65 7.24
N THR A 83 -10.22 8.94 6.80
CA THR A 83 -8.96 8.70 7.51
C THR A 83 -8.22 10.03 7.63
N TYR A 84 -7.10 10.05 8.36
CA TYR A 84 -6.26 11.25 8.41
C TYR A 84 -5.61 11.60 7.07
N GLN A 85 -5.47 10.66 6.13
CA GLN A 85 -4.83 10.87 4.82
C GLN A 85 -5.78 11.40 3.74
N ASN A 86 -7.10 11.30 3.93
CA ASN A 86 -8.11 11.71 2.94
C ASN A 86 -9.23 12.56 3.56
N ALA A 87 -9.01 13.12 4.74
CA ALA A 87 -9.93 14.05 5.36
C ALA A 87 -9.98 15.38 4.57
N PRO A 88 -11.14 16.06 4.51
CA PRO A 88 -12.40 15.70 5.15
C PRO A 88 -13.31 14.78 4.32
N ASP A 89 -13.08 14.69 3.00
CA ASP A 89 -14.06 14.13 2.06
C ASP A 89 -14.14 12.60 2.11
N GLY A 90 -13.05 11.93 2.49
CA GLY A 90 -12.96 10.47 2.56
C GLY A 90 -12.99 9.80 1.20
N GLN A 91 -13.08 8.46 1.20
CA GLN A 91 -13.16 7.64 -0.01
C GLN A 91 -14.27 6.60 0.10
N PRO A 92 -14.98 6.27 -0.99
CA PRO A 92 -16.04 5.29 -0.97
C PRO A 92 -15.47 3.87 -0.83
N VAL A 93 -16.10 3.07 0.04
CA VAL A 93 -15.78 1.65 0.24
C VAL A 93 -16.70 0.81 -0.66
N ASN A 94 -16.27 0.57 -1.90
CA ASN A 94 -17.01 -0.25 -2.85
C ASN A 94 -16.72 -1.75 -2.71
N GLN A 95 -15.61 -2.08 -2.05
CA GLN A 95 -15.11 -3.43 -1.87
C GLN A 95 -14.54 -3.59 -0.46
N VAL A 96 -14.63 -4.82 0.07
CA VAL A 96 -13.94 -5.22 1.29
C VAL A 96 -13.14 -6.49 1.02
N LEU A 97 -11.93 -6.57 1.58
CA LEU A 97 -11.10 -7.76 1.58
C LEU A 97 -11.37 -8.54 2.86
N ILE A 98 -11.70 -9.83 2.72
CA ILE A 98 -11.80 -10.78 3.83
C ILE A 98 -10.62 -11.73 3.73
N GLU A 99 -9.82 -11.82 4.79
CA GLU A 99 -8.61 -12.66 4.81
C GLU A 99 -8.47 -13.45 6.11
N GLU A 100 -7.64 -14.49 6.08
CA GLU A 100 -7.28 -15.25 7.28
C GLU A 100 -6.46 -14.40 8.28
N THR A 101 -6.56 -14.73 9.56
CA THR A 101 -5.65 -14.20 10.59
C THR A 101 -4.34 -14.97 10.60
N LEU A 102 -3.24 -14.29 10.93
CA LEU A 102 -1.93 -14.91 11.11
C LEU A 102 -1.51 -14.86 12.59
N PRO A 103 -0.76 -15.87 13.09
CA PRO A 103 -0.20 -15.83 14.43
C PRO A 103 1.05 -14.94 14.44
N ILE A 104 0.85 -13.63 14.55
CA ILE A 104 1.90 -12.60 14.47
C ILE A 104 2.81 -12.68 15.71
N ALA A 105 4.12 -12.84 15.49
CA ALA A 105 5.14 -12.73 16.52
C ALA A 105 5.86 -11.38 16.50
N ARG A 106 6.15 -10.86 15.29
CA ARG A 106 6.81 -9.56 15.09
C ARG A 106 6.24 -8.87 13.85
N GLU A 107 6.24 -7.55 13.88
CA GLU A 107 5.86 -6.69 12.77
C GLU A 107 7.07 -5.87 12.34
N LEU A 108 7.44 -5.97 11.07
CA LEU A 108 8.53 -5.22 10.44
C LEU A 108 7.95 -4.21 9.45
N TYR A 109 8.72 -3.18 9.14
CA TYR A 109 8.42 -2.27 8.05
C TYR A 109 9.35 -2.55 6.88
N LEU A 110 8.81 -2.53 5.65
CA LEU A 110 9.60 -2.64 4.43
C LEU A 110 9.02 -1.77 3.32
N SER A 111 9.85 -0.98 2.66
CA SER A 111 9.46 -0.12 1.54
C SER A 111 10.54 -0.05 0.47
N MET A 112 10.12 0.26 -0.76
CA MET A 112 10.97 0.59 -1.89
C MET A 112 10.41 1.83 -2.58
N LEU A 113 11.28 2.79 -2.87
CA LEU A 113 10.94 4.01 -3.60
C LEU A 113 12.12 4.51 -4.43
N VAL A 114 11.87 5.47 -5.32
CA VAL A 114 12.93 6.22 -6.00
C VAL A 114 13.35 7.40 -5.12
N ASP A 115 14.56 7.32 -4.55
CA ASP A 115 15.17 8.43 -3.85
C ASP A 115 15.66 9.47 -4.87
N ARG A 116 15.14 10.69 -4.76
CA ARG A 116 15.43 11.78 -5.71
C ARG A 116 16.83 12.38 -5.51
N THR A 117 17.39 12.30 -4.31
CA THR A 117 18.72 12.83 -4.00
C THR A 117 19.80 11.89 -4.51
N LEU A 118 19.60 10.59 -4.31
CA LEU A 118 20.52 9.55 -4.77
C LEU A 118 20.28 9.19 -6.23
N GLU A 119 19.11 9.52 -6.78
CA GLU A 119 18.64 9.10 -8.10
C GLU A 119 18.65 7.58 -8.26
N ARG A 120 18.26 6.86 -7.21
CA ARG A 120 18.30 5.39 -7.13
C ARG A 120 17.03 4.84 -6.52
N VAL A 121 16.74 3.59 -6.84
CA VAL A 121 15.79 2.81 -6.05
C VAL A 121 16.44 2.51 -4.70
N VAL A 122 15.77 2.85 -3.62
CA VAL A 122 16.23 2.61 -2.25
C VAL A 122 15.25 1.69 -1.56
N VAL A 123 15.79 0.67 -0.89
CA VAL A 123 15.05 -0.16 0.06
C VAL A 123 15.15 0.50 1.42
N VAL A 124 14.00 0.72 2.06
CA VAL A 124 13.89 1.21 3.44
C VAL A 124 13.28 0.09 4.29
N ALA A 125 13.87 -0.21 5.44
CA ALA A 125 13.34 -1.21 6.36
C ALA A 125 13.47 -0.77 7.81
N SER A 126 12.62 -1.29 8.69
CA SER A 126 12.73 -1.07 10.13
C SER A 126 12.24 -2.28 10.91
N SER A 127 12.83 -2.51 12.08
CA SER A 127 12.40 -3.55 13.02
C SER A 127 11.10 -3.22 13.74
N VAL A 128 10.57 -2.00 13.53
CA VAL A 128 9.31 -1.49 14.08
C VAL A 128 8.33 -1.32 12.92
N GLY A 129 7.46 -2.30 12.71
CA GLY A 129 6.32 -2.23 11.79
C GLY A 129 5.02 -1.86 12.49
N GLY A 130 3.94 -1.70 11.71
CA GLY A 130 2.59 -1.41 12.21
C GLY A 130 2.35 0.04 12.63
N MET A 131 3.35 0.92 12.45
CA MET A 131 3.30 2.34 12.78
C MET A 131 3.66 3.20 11.56
N ASP A 132 3.42 4.51 11.63
CA ASP A 132 3.79 5.44 10.56
C ASP A 132 5.31 5.55 10.47
N ILE A 133 5.88 5.46 9.27
CA ILE A 133 7.34 5.39 9.12
C ILE A 133 7.99 6.75 9.38
N GLU A 134 7.27 7.83 9.08
CA GLU A 134 7.66 9.20 9.33
C GLU A 134 7.81 9.45 10.84
N ASP A 135 6.88 8.92 11.65
CA ASP A 135 6.96 9.00 13.11
C ASP A 135 8.22 8.28 13.63
N ILE A 136 8.55 7.11 13.06
CA ILE A 136 9.78 6.37 13.40
C ILE A 136 11.02 7.15 12.97
N ALA A 137 11.02 7.73 11.77
CA ALA A 137 12.14 8.52 11.26
C ALA A 137 12.42 9.76 12.12
N HIS A 138 11.39 10.37 12.70
CA HIS A 138 11.53 11.48 13.64
C HIS A 138 11.96 11.05 15.05
N ALA A 139 11.34 10.00 15.60
CA ALA A 139 11.54 9.60 16.99
C ALA A 139 12.74 8.66 17.22
N SER A 140 13.11 7.87 16.21
CA SER A 140 14.16 6.84 16.28
C SER A 140 14.80 6.61 14.89
N PRO A 141 15.48 7.63 14.32
CA PRO A 141 16.07 7.54 12.98
C PRO A 141 17.08 6.39 12.82
N GLU A 142 17.72 5.95 13.90
CA GLU A 142 18.65 4.82 13.92
C GLU A 142 17.99 3.47 13.59
N LYS A 143 16.67 3.38 13.71
CA LYS A 143 15.89 2.18 13.34
C LYS A 143 15.53 2.14 11.86
N ILE A 144 15.78 3.22 11.13
CA ILE A 144 15.59 3.28 9.68
C ILE A 144 16.83 2.73 9.01
N LEU A 145 16.67 1.56 8.40
CA LEU A 145 17.70 0.87 7.65
C LEU A 145 17.51 1.14 6.17
N GLN A 146 18.60 1.33 5.44
CA GLN A 146 18.55 1.60 4.01
C GLN A 146 19.59 0.79 3.25
N GLU A 147 19.22 0.35 2.05
CA GLU A 147 20.11 -0.20 1.04
C GLU A 147 19.81 0.46 -0.32
N VAL A 148 20.86 0.95 -0.98
CA VAL A 148 20.74 1.66 -2.26
C VAL A 148 20.99 0.68 -3.40
N CYS A 149 20.03 0.53 -4.31
CA CYS A 149 20.14 -0.40 -5.43
C CYS A 149 20.90 0.26 -6.59
N ASP A 150 21.99 -0.37 -7.00
CA ASP A 150 22.73 0.05 -8.19
C ASP A 150 21.88 -0.21 -9.46
N PRO A 151 21.83 0.69 -10.45
CA PRO A 151 20.97 0.51 -11.62
C PRO A 151 21.41 -0.65 -12.53
N LEU A 152 22.71 -0.98 -12.53
CA LEU A 152 23.28 -2.03 -13.37
C LEU A 152 23.16 -3.40 -12.67
N ASN A 153 23.56 -3.47 -11.40
CA ASN A 153 23.58 -4.73 -10.64
C ASN A 153 22.23 -5.04 -9.97
N GLY A 154 21.39 -4.03 -9.78
CA GLY A 154 20.15 -4.11 -9.03
C GLY A 154 20.38 -4.32 -7.53
N LEU A 155 19.38 -4.90 -6.87
CA LEU A 155 19.50 -5.37 -5.49
C LEU A 155 20.26 -6.69 -5.46
N VAL A 156 21.44 -6.68 -4.86
CA VAL A 156 22.30 -7.88 -4.74
C VAL A 156 22.15 -8.58 -3.40
N ASP A 157 22.45 -9.88 -3.35
CA ASP A 157 22.11 -10.73 -2.21
C ASP A 157 22.74 -10.28 -0.89
N PHE A 158 23.92 -9.64 -0.90
CA PHE A 158 24.53 -9.17 0.34
C PHE A 158 23.75 -8.02 0.97
N GLN A 159 23.13 -7.15 0.16
CA GLN A 159 22.29 -6.05 0.67
C GLN A 159 21.06 -6.59 1.37
N ALA A 160 20.42 -7.59 0.77
CA ALA A 160 19.28 -8.27 1.37
C ALA A 160 19.64 -8.97 2.69
N ARG A 161 20.81 -9.62 2.76
CA ARG A 161 21.31 -10.23 4.00
C ARG A 161 21.68 -9.19 5.05
N ASN A 162 22.30 -8.07 4.66
CA ASN A 162 22.63 -6.97 5.56
C ASN A 162 21.37 -6.45 6.27
N LEU A 163 20.30 -6.20 5.52
CA LEU A 163 19.02 -5.81 6.09
C LEU A 163 18.45 -6.91 6.98
N ALA A 164 18.48 -8.18 6.56
CA ALA A 164 17.99 -9.28 7.39
C ALA A 164 18.68 -9.34 8.76
N PHE A 165 20.01 -9.22 8.80
CA PHE A 165 20.76 -9.21 10.07
C PHE A 165 20.43 -7.99 10.93
N LYS A 166 20.34 -6.80 10.32
CA LYS A 166 19.99 -5.57 11.06
C LYS A 166 18.54 -5.55 11.55
N LEU A 167 17.65 -6.29 10.88
CA LEU A 167 16.27 -6.55 11.30
C LEU A 167 16.16 -7.69 12.33
N ASP A 168 17.29 -8.26 12.78
CA ASP A 168 17.32 -9.37 13.72
C ASP A 168 16.53 -10.60 13.22
N LEU A 169 16.64 -10.90 11.91
CA LEU A 169 16.15 -12.14 11.33
C LEU A 169 17.21 -13.23 11.46
N SER A 170 16.78 -14.47 11.70
CA SER A 170 17.69 -15.58 11.96
C SER A 170 17.29 -16.87 11.24
N GLY A 171 18.26 -17.78 11.09
CA GLY A 171 18.04 -19.11 10.49
C GLY A 171 17.41 -19.02 9.09
N GLU A 172 16.32 -19.75 8.89
CA GLU A 172 15.59 -19.79 7.61
C GLU A 172 14.97 -18.44 7.21
N GLN A 173 14.72 -17.54 8.17
CA GLN A 173 14.14 -16.22 7.92
C GLN A 173 15.04 -15.38 7.02
N ILE A 174 16.36 -15.49 7.14
CA ILE A 174 17.32 -14.72 6.31
C ILE A 174 17.16 -15.12 4.84
N GLY A 175 17.06 -16.42 4.56
CA GLY A 175 16.85 -16.95 3.23
C GLY A 175 15.49 -16.56 2.65
N ALA A 176 14.43 -16.65 3.47
CA ALA A 176 13.08 -16.24 3.09
C ALA A 176 12.99 -14.73 2.79
N PHE A 177 13.54 -13.89 3.67
CA PHE A 177 13.59 -12.43 3.50
C PHE A 177 14.39 -12.05 2.25
N THR A 178 15.53 -12.69 2.02
CA THR A 178 16.34 -12.46 0.81
C THR A 178 15.55 -12.73 -0.46
N LYS A 179 14.80 -13.84 -0.51
CA LYS A 179 13.92 -14.16 -1.64
C LYS A 179 12.79 -13.14 -1.81
N ILE A 180 12.14 -12.76 -0.71
CA ILE A 180 11.10 -11.72 -0.71
C ILE A 180 11.66 -10.42 -1.27
N LEU A 181 12.79 -9.93 -0.75
CA LEU A 181 13.34 -8.64 -1.13
C LEU A 181 13.75 -8.59 -2.61
N LYS A 182 14.35 -9.67 -3.13
CA LYS A 182 14.64 -9.77 -4.57
C LYS A 182 13.38 -9.83 -5.41
N GLY A 183 12.35 -10.55 -4.96
CA GLY A 183 11.04 -10.59 -5.60
C GLY A 183 10.39 -9.21 -5.66
N LEU A 184 10.45 -8.46 -4.56
CA LEU A 184 9.93 -7.09 -4.47
C LEU A 184 10.70 -6.12 -5.37
N TYR A 185 12.03 -6.23 -5.43
CA TYR A 185 12.83 -5.39 -6.33
C TYR A 185 12.49 -5.66 -7.80
N ARG A 186 12.34 -6.93 -8.17
CA ARG A 186 11.90 -7.32 -9.51
C ARG A 186 10.50 -6.76 -9.81
N LEU A 187 9.57 -6.93 -8.87
CA LEU A 187 8.21 -6.38 -8.96
C LEU A 187 8.24 -4.86 -9.16
N PHE A 188 9.00 -4.14 -8.33
CA PHE A 188 9.13 -2.69 -8.39
C PHE A 188 9.58 -2.22 -9.78
N LYS A 189 10.61 -2.87 -10.34
CA LYS A 189 11.17 -2.53 -11.65
C LYS A 189 10.29 -2.93 -12.83
N GLU A 190 9.74 -4.14 -12.83
CA GLU A 190 8.97 -4.66 -13.97
C GLU A 190 7.60 -3.99 -14.13
N ASN A 191 7.07 -3.41 -13.05
CA ASN A 191 5.75 -2.76 -13.03
C ASN A 191 5.83 -1.23 -12.96
N ASP A 192 7.02 -0.64 -13.11
CA ASP A 192 7.26 0.81 -13.03
C ASP A 192 6.64 1.46 -11.79
N LEU A 193 6.89 0.85 -10.62
CA LEU A 193 6.39 1.40 -9.38
C LEU A 193 7.12 2.69 -8.99
N ALA A 194 6.38 3.64 -8.45
CA ALA A 194 6.91 4.82 -7.79
C ALA A 194 7.12 4.55 -6.28
N LEU A 195 6.23 3.75 -5.68
CA LEU A 195 6.28 3.32 -4.28
C LEU A 195 5.79 1.88 -4.15
N LEU A 196 6.49 1.09 -3.33
CA LEU A 196 5.99 -0.16 -2.77
C LEU A 196 6.24 -0.12 -1.28
N GLU A 197 5.21 -0.28 -0.47
CA GLU A 197 5.30 -0.32 0.98
C GLU A 197 4.55 -1.54 1.51
N ILE A 198 5.20 -2.31 2.38
CA ILE A 198 4.63 -3.41 3.14
C ILE A 198 4.72 -3.04 4.61
N ASN A 199 3.57 -2.74 5.21
CA ASN A 199 3.49 -2.30 6.58
C ASN A 199 2.23 -2.86 7.28
N PRO A 200 2.31 -4.00 7.99
CA PRO A 200 3.54 -4.70 8.35
C PRO A 200 3.94 -5.85 7.42
N LEU A 201 5.25 -6.11 7.34
CA LEU A 201 5.82 -7.41 6.99
C LEU A 201 5.89 -8.24 8.29
N VAL A 202 5.03 -9.23 8.39
CA VAL A 202 4.86 -10.05 9.60
C VAL A 202 5.86 -11.19 9.63
N VAL A 203 6.46 -11.42 10.80
CA VAL A 203 7.05 -12.70 11.19
C VAL A 203 6.03 -13.45 12.04
N THR A 204 5.62 -14.64 11.62
CA THR A 204 4.71 -15.50 12.38
C THR A 204 5.42 -16.24 13.51
N THR A 205 4.67 -16.81 14.45
CA THR A 205 5.21 -17.61 15.57
C THR A 205 5.99 -18.86 15.11
N ASP A 206 5.70 -19.38 13.92
CA ASP A 206 6.46 -20.46 13.25
C ASP A 206 7.60 -19.94 12.36
N GLY A 207 7.92 -18.64 12.43
CA GLY A 207 9.07 -18.02 11.78
C GLY A 207 8.91 -17.73 10.29
N LYS A 208 7.70 -17.81 9.73
CA LYS A 208 7.44 -17.47 8.32
C LYS A 208 7.20 -15.96 8.15
N LEU A 209 7.46 -15.47 6.93
CA LEU A 209 7.32 -14.07 6.56
C LEU A 209 6.12 -13.86 5.65
N PHE A 210 5.27 -12.87 5.96
CA PHE A 210 4.08 -12.53 5.17
C PHE A 210 3.91 -11.02 5.04
N ALA A 211 3.59 -10.55 3.83
CA ALA A 211 3.14 -9.17 3.61
C ALA A 211 1.67 -9.05 4.04
N LEU A 212 1.44 -8.52 5.25
CA LEU A 212 0.11 -8.46 5.85
C LEU A 212 -0.74 -7.33 5.26
N ASP A 213 -0.13 -6.18 4.99
CA ASP A 213 -0.72 -5.04 4.31
C ASP A 213 0.29 -4.49 3.30
N CYS A 214 -0.21 -3.94 2.20
CA CYS A 214 0.64 -3.40 1.15
C CYS A 214 -0.01 -2.21 0.45
N LYS A 215 0.77 -1.15 0.28
CA LYS A 215 0.45 0.03 -0.51
C LYS A 215 1.40 0.09 -1.70
N MET A 216 0.85 0.25 -2.90
CA MET A 216 1.64 0.40 -4.13
C MET A 216 1.15 1.59 -4.93
N SER A 217 2.08 2.36 -5.48
CA SER A 217 1.81 3.35 -6.49
C SER A 217 2.67 3.11 -7.73
N ILE A 218 2.05 3.24 -8.89
CA ILE A 218 2.67 3.16 -10.21
C ILE A 218 3.01 4.58 -10.66
N ASP A 219 4.15 4.74 -11.35
CA ASP A 219 4.47 5.96 -12.08
C ASP A 219 3.45 6.19 -13.20
N ASP A 220 2.69 7.27 -13.11
CA ASP A 220 1.67 7.62 -14.11
C ASP A 220 2.26 7.77 -15.52
N ASN A 221 3.52 8.19 -15.63
CA ASN A 221 4.21 8.32 -16.91
C ASN A 221 4.47 6.96 -17.59
N ALA A 222 4.44 5.86 -16.84
CA ALA A 222 4.68 4.52 -17.37
C ALA A 222 3.40 3.76 -17.75
N LEU A 223 2.21 4.31 -17.46
CA LEU A 223 0.94 3.61 -17.68
C LEU A 223 0.71 3.20 -19.15
N TYR A 224 1.29 3.92 -20.12
CA TYR A 224 1.20 3.55 -21.54
C TYR A 224 1.77 2.16 -21.85
N ARG A 225 2.79 1.72 -21.09
CA ARG A 225 3.40 0.38 -21.21
C ARG A 225 2.92 -0.59 -20.13
N GLN A 226 2.30 -0.09 -19.06
CA GLN A 226 1.72 -0.88 -17.97
C GLN A 226 0.18 -1.04 -18.13
N LYS A 227 -0.29 -1.44 -19.31
CA LYS A 227 -1.72 -1.44 -19.66
C LYS A 227 -2.60 -2.25 -18.69
N ALA A 228 -2.16 -3.45 -18.31
CA ALA A 228 -2.92 -4.31 -17.40
C ALA A 228 -3.05 -3.73 -15.97
N LEU A 229 -2.13 -2.85 -15.56
CA LEU A 229 -2.24 -2.10 -14.30
C LEU A 229 -3.10 -0.85 -14.51
N ALA A 230 -2.95 -0.15 -15.64
CA ALA A 230 -3.77 1.01 -15.96
C ALA A 230 -5.27 0.68 -15.98
N GLU A 231 -5.65 -0.51 -16.46
CA GLU A 231 -7.04 -1.02 -16.44
C GLU A 231 -7.59 -1.26 -15.03
N GLN A 232 -6.72 -1.37 -14.02
CA GLN A 232 -7.13 -1.56 -12.62
C GLN A 232 -7.40 -0.25 -11.88
N ARG A 233 -7.20 0.90 -12.53
CA ARG A 233 -7.41 2.23 -11.93
C ARG A 233 -8.85 2.38 -11.44
N ASP A 234 -8.99 2.70 -10.16
CA ASP A 234 -10.28 3.00 -9.55
C ASP A 234 -10.47 4.52 -9.41
N TRP A 235 -11.16 5.11 -10.40
CA TRP A 235 -11.49 6.54 -10.41
C TRP A 235 -12.41 6.97 -9.27
N SER A 236 -13.11 6.04 -8.60
CA SER A 236 -13.95 6.38 -7.45
C SER A 236 -13.13 6.80 -6.23
N GLN A 237 -11.83 6.53 -6.23
CA GLN A 237 -10.90 6.88 -5.17
C GLN A 237 -10.20 8.23 -5.39
N GLU A 238 -10.44 8.88 -6.52
CA GLU A 238 -9.87 10.18 -6.88
C GLU A 238 -10.94 11.28 -6.79
N ASP A 239 -10.53 12.54 -6.67
CA ASP A 239 -11.48 13.65 -6.73
C ASP A 239 -12.14 13.68 -8.11
N SER A 240 -13.48 13.74 -8.14
CA SER A 240 -14.27 13.72 -9.37
C SER A 240 -13.89 14.82 -10.37
N LYS A 241 -13.44 15.98 -9.90
CA LYS A 241 -13.00 17.12 -10.73
C LYS A 241 -11.63 16.84 -11.32
N GLU A 242 -10.71 16.26 -10.52
CA GLU A 242 -9.38 15.85 -11.00
C GLU A 242 -9.51 14.75 -12.07
N ALA A 243 -10.37 13.76 -11.85
CA ALA A 243 -10.66 12.72 -12.82
C ALA A 243 -11.24 13.29 -14.13
N ALA A 244 -12.21 14.20 -14.05
CA ALA A 244 -12.78 14.86 -15.22
C ALA A 244 -11.74 15.69 -16.00
N ALA A 245 -10.88 16.43 -15.29
CA ALA A 245 -9.79 17.19 -15.88
C ALA A 245 -8.77 16.28 -16.57
N HIS A 246 -8.40 15.16 -15.93
CA HIS A 246 -7.48 14.19 -16.51
C HIS A 246 -8.01 13.63 -17.84
N HIS A 247 -9.30 13.30 -17.93
CA HIS A 247 -9.92 12.88 -19.18
C HIS A 247 -9.92 13.96 -20.28
N ALA A 248 -9.91 15.24 -19.88
CA ALA A 248 -9.77 16.37 -20.80
C ALA A 248 -8.31 16.71 -21.13
N GLY A 249 -7.32 15.95 -20.62
CA GLY A 249 -5.89 16.23 -20.81
C GLY A 249 -5.40 17.43 -20.02
N LEU A 250 -6.06 17.76 -18.91
CA LEU A 250 -5.73 18.88 -18.03
C LEU A 250 -5.19 18.37 -16.69
N ASN A 251 -4.21 19.07 -16.15
CA ASN A 251 -3.79 18.91 -14.76
C ASN A 251 -4.61 19.86 -13.89
N TYR A 252 -5.47 19.30 -13.04
CA TYR A 252 -6.30 20.04 -12.08
C TYR A 252 -6.00 19.52 -10.68
N ILE A 253 -5.97 20.43 -9.70
CA ILE A 253 -5.83 20.10 -8.28
C ILE A 253 -6.89 20.90 -7.54
N ALA A 254 -7.75 20.21 -6.79
CA ALA A 254 -8.75 20.88 -5.98
C ALA A 254 -8.10 21.50 -4.72
N LEU A 255 -8.41 22.78 -4.45
CA LEU A 255 -7.97 23.47 -3.24
C LEU A 255 -9.17 24.09 -2.52
N ASN A 256 -9.03 24.26 -1.20
CA ASN A 256 -10.02 24.92 -0.36
C ASN A 256 -9.84 26.44 -0.44
N GLY A 257 -10.42 27.04 -1.47
CA GLY A 257 -10.38 28.48 -1.72
C GLY A 257 -11.59 28.98 -2.51
N ASN A 258 -11.61 30.28 -2.81
CA ASN A 258 -12.69 30.94 -3.56
C ASN A 258 -12.21 31.60 -4.87
N ILE A 259 -10.93 31.47 -5.22
CA ILE A 259 -10.33 31.99 -6.46
C ILE A 259 -9.84 30.82 -7.31
N GLY A 260 -10.34 30.71 -8.53
CA GLY A 260 -9.87 29.73 -9.51
C GLY A 260 -8.70 30.27 -10.34
N CYS A 261 -7.70 29.45 -10.59
CA CYS A 261 -6.54 29.79 -11.42
C CYS A 261 -6.46 28.86 -12.64
N MET A 262 -6.26 29.43 -13.83
CA MET A 262 -5.99 28.67 -15.06
C MET A 262 -4.72 29.22 -15.69
N VAL A 263 -3.68 28.38 -15.75
CA VAL A 263 -2.31 28.81 -16.07
C VAL A 263 -1.66 27.78 -16.97
N ASN A 264 -0.83 28.24 -17.92
CA ASN A 264 -0.03 27.38 -18.80
C ASN A 264 1.35 27.09 -18.18
N GLY A 265 1.45 25.94 -17.51
CA GLY A 265 2.72 25.42 -16.97
C GLY A 265 2.72 25.33 -15.44
N ALA A 266 3.20 24.19 -14.92
CA ALA A 266 3.12 23.86 -13.49
C ALA A 266 3.85 24.88 -12.59
N GLY A 267 5.05 25.33 -13.00
CA GLY A 267 5.83 26.31 -12.24
C GLY A 267 5.13 27.67 -12.11
N LEU A 268 4.52 28.16 -13.20
CA LEU A 268 3.77 29.42 -13.19
C LEU A 268 2.45 29.29 -12.42
N ALA A 269 1.80 28.12 -12.50
CA ALA A 269 0.60 27.83 -11.73
C ALA A 269 0.87 27.92 -10.22
N MET A 270 1.97 27.30 -9.74
CA MET A 270 2.41 27.39 -8.34
C MET A 270 2.72 28.84 -7.95
N ALA A 271 3.53 29.55 -8.75
CA ALA A 271 3.87 30.94 -8.45
C ALA A 271 2.65 31.88 -8.41
N THR A 272 1.65 31.63 -9.26
CA THR A 272 0.40 32.39 -9.27
C THR A 272 -0.42 32.13 -8.02
N MET A 273 -0.52 30.88 -7.57
CA MET A 273 -1.19 30.54 -6.31
C MET A 273 -0.49 31.15 -5.10
N ASP A 274 0.85 31.11 -5.07
CA ASP A 274 1.64 31.70 -3.99
C ASP A 274 1.44 33.23 -3.91
N LEU A 275 1.40 33.90 -5.06
CA LEU A 275 1.15 35.35 -5.13
C LEU A 275 -0.26 35.74 -4.66
N ILE A 276 -1.27 34.91 -4.91
CA ILE A 276 -2.66 35.14 -4.47
C ILE A 276 -2.80 34.95 -2.95
N LYS A 277 -1.98 34.09 -2.34
CA LYS A 277 -2.02 33.78 -0.91
C LYS A 277 -1.30 34.82 -0.04
N LEU A 278 -0.40 35.60 -0.62
CA LEU A 278 0.23 36.77 0.01
C LEU A 278 -0.79 37.88 0.27
#